data_AF-A0A1H6B8C5-F1
#
_entry.id   AF-A0A1H6B8C5-F1
#
_cell.length_a   1.000
_cell.length_b   1.000
_cell.length_c   1.000
_cell.angle_alpha   90.00
_cell.angle_beta   90.00
_cell.angle_gamma   90.00
#
_symmetry.space_group_name_H-M   'P 1'
#
loop_
_entity.id
_entity.type
_entity.pdbx_description
1 polymer ?
#
loop_
_entity_poly.entity_id
_entity_poly.type
_entity_poly.pdbx_seq_one_letter_code
_entity_poly.pdbx_strand_id
1 'polypeptide(L)'
;MANEDQNKQGAPADNGAEEAPKNNGRRRIILILVVLVLVVGGFFYWMHSRQFEDTDDAQVDGNLYQVSSRVSGQVINVYVEDEKFVHKGDPIADIDPRDYQVALEQAQANLVNAQAEYEEAVANVPITSVNVRTNITTAGQDVSGAQASVSQAEAQAQAAIARVQAAKANALKAQLDVDRYTPLVKNDVISKQQYDAAVATATADQASLEEAERNVRAQQDMVHQAQQKLADSRSQAQQNALNGPKQNQVQQARAAAALASVKQSQAKVDQAQLNLSYCKIVAPTDGIVSKKNVVVGNNLSVGQDLLTLVPLTDLWVTANFKETQLDHMQKDQKVELAIDALGGRKFTGTITQIGGATGSKLSLFPPENATGNYVKVVQRIPVRIDFTNLKDENKDYALRPGMSVTPTVKVR
;
A
#
# COMPACT_ATOMS: atom_id res chain seq x y z
N MET A 1 -34.09 131.77 65.36
CA MET A 1 -34.16 132.07 63.91
C MET A 1 -33.26 131.02 63.25
N ALA A 2 -33.82 129.84 62.94
CA ALA A 2 -34.58 129.52 61.73
C ALA A 2 -33.61 129.08 60.61
N ASN A 3 -33.51 127.76 60.33
CA ASN A 3 -34.06 127.08 59.12
C ASN A 3 -33.00 127.05 57.99
N GLU A 4 -32.96 126.22 56.93
CA GLU A 4 -33.59 124.95 56.45
C GLU A 4 -32.75 124.49 55.22
N ASP A 5 -32.64 123.24 54.75
CA ASP A 5 -32.99 121.90 55.28
C ASP A 5 -32.21 120.77 54.51
N GLN A 6 -32.49 119.49 54.81
CA GLN A 6 -32.60 118.29 53.93
C GLN A 6 -32.04 118.25 52.46
N ASN A 7 -31.61 117.12 51.85
CA ASN A 7 -31.47 115.68 52.19
C ASN A 7 -30.86 114.89 50.98
N LYS A 8 -30.48 113.62 51.21
CA LYS A 8 -30.18 112.50 50.27
C LYS A 8 -28.78 112.46 49.61
N GLN A 9 -27.91 111.52 50.02
CA GLN A 9 -27.85 110.07 49.73
C GLN A 9 -27.30 109.76 48.31
N GLY A 10 -26.25 108.95 48.12
CA GLY A 10 -25.40 108.28 49.10
C GLY A 10 -24.64 107.10 48.47
N ALA A 11 -23.36 107.31 48.13
CA ALA A 11 -22.44 106.28 47.67
C ALA A 11 -21.09 106.45 48.39
N PRO A 12 -20.46 105.38 48.89
CA PRO A 12 -19.11 105.44 49.42
C PRO A 12 -18.09 105.10 48.33
N ALA A 13 -17.30 106.10 47.94
CA ALA A 13 -15.91 105.90 47.58
C ALA A 13 -15.08 105.83 48.91
N ASP A 14 -13.77 105.57 48.96
CA ASP A 14 -12.77 105.58 47.90
C ASP A 14 -11.42 104.95 48.34
N ASN A 15 -10.50 104.79 47.39
CA ASN A 15 -9.03 104.74 47.53
C ASN A 15 -8.34 103.56 48.29
N GLY A 16 -7.18 103.06 47.83
CA GLY A 16 -6.45 103.36 46.58
C GLY A 16 -4.99 102.87 46.60
N ALA A 17 -4.34 102.89 45.40
CA ALA A 17 -2.89 102.74 45.12
C ALA A 17 -2.19 101.37 45.42
N GLU A 18 -1.12 100.94 44.72
CA GLU A 18 -0.69 101.09 43.31
C GLU A 18 0.37 99.99 42.98
N GLU A 19 0.93 99.94 41.76
CA GLU A 19 1.76 98.84 41.18
C GLU A 19 3.21 98.77 41.75
N ALA A 20 4.14 97.83 41.45
CA ALA A 20 4.36 96.76 40.44
C ALA A 20 5.48 95.78 40.96
N PRO A 21 6.14 94.88 40.18
CA PRO A 21 5.83 94.25 38.88
C PRO A 21 5.98 92.69 38.86
N LYS A 22 5.69 92.07 37.70
CA LYS A 22 5.78 90.62 37.44
C LYS A 22 7.23 90.08 37.33
N ASN A 23 7.52 88.92 37.92
CA ASN A 23 8.58 88.01 37.43
C ASN A 23 7.97 86.85 36.62
N ASN A 24 7.92 87.02 35.30
CA ASN A 24 7.30 86.06 34.37
C ASN A 24 8.21 84.88 33.97
N GLY A 25 9.44 84.78 34.49
CA GLY A 25 10.40 83.76 34.07
C GLY A 25 9.95 82.34 34.46
N ARG A 26 9.80 82.07 35.76
CA ARG A 26 9.51 80.71 36.27
C ARG A 26 8.15 80.16 35.82
N ARG A 27 7.08 80.98 35.79
CA ARG A 27 5.77 80.53 35.29
C ARG A 27 5.79 80.24 33.78
N ARG A 28 6.52 81.00 32.96
CA ARG A 28 6.71 80.67 31.54
C ARG A 28 7.53 79.39 31.35
N ILE A 29 8.60 79.20 32.12
CA ILE A 29 9.40 77.97 32.08
C ILE A 29 8.53 76.75 32.43
N ILE A 30 7.70 76.81 33.48
CA ILE A 30 6.79 75.72 33.85
C ILE A 30 5.74 75.46 32.77
N LEU A 31 5.13 76.51 32.19
CA LEU A 31 4.18 76.36 31.08
C LEU A 31 4.83 75.74 29.83
N ILE A 32 6.04 76.17 29.48
CA ILE A 32 6.82 75.58 28.39
C ILE A 32 7.15 74.12 28.70
N LEU A 33 7.49 73.77 29.96
CA LEU A 33 7.73 72.39 30.37
C LEU A 33 6.49 71.51 30.27
N VAL A 34 5.31 72.00 30.68
CA VAL A 34 4.04 71.26 30.56
C VAL A 34 3.64 71.08 29.09
N VAL A 35 3.77 72.12 28.27
CA VAL A 35 3.53 72.01 26.81
C VAL A 35 4.56 71.06 26.17
N LEU A 36 5.83 71.10 26.58
CA LEU A 36 6.85 70.17 26.12
C LEU A 36 6.51 68.73 26.52
N VAL A 37 6.05 68.48 27.74
CA VAL A 37 5.62 67.14 28.20
C VAL A 37 4.38 66.65 27.43
N LEU A 38 3.42 67.53 27.13
CA LEU A 38 2.26 67.17 26.30
C LEU A 38 2.62 66.94 24.83
N VAL A 39 3.56 67.72 24.27
CA VAL A 39 4.06 67.53 22.90
C VAL A 39 4.91 66.27 22.80
N VAL A 40 5.78 65.99 23.78
CA VAL A 40 6.60 64.78 23.85
C VAL A 40 5.73 63.56 24.10
N GLY A 41 4.78 63.62 25.04
CA GLY A 41 3.81 62.55 25.30
C GLY A 41 2.91 62.28 24.11
N GLY A 42 2.40 63.33 23.45
CA GLY A 42 1.63 63.25 22.21
C GLY A 42 2.45 62.71 21.04
N PHE A 43 3.74 63.08 20.93
CA PHE A 43 4.66 62.57 19.92
C PHE A 43 4.97 61.09 20.14
N PHE A 44 5.24 60.65 21.38
CA PHE A 44 5.41 59.24 21.71
C PHE A 44 4.12 58.44 21.48
N TYR A 45 2.94 58.97 21.85
CA TYR A 45 1.66 58.34 21.58
C TYR A 45 1.38 58.22 20.07
N TRP A 46 1.64 59.27 19.30
CA TRP A 46 1.50 59.28 17.84
C TRP A 46 2.50 58.34 17.14
N MET A 47 3.74 58.27 17.64
CA MET A 47 4.76 57.34 17.15
C MET A 47 4.41 55.89 17.50
N HIS A 48 3.84 55.64 18.67
CA HIS A 48 3.38 54.31 19.08
C HIS A 48 2.14 53.87 18.28
N SER A 49 1.14 54.75 18.15
CA SER A 49 -0.10 54.49 17.39
C SER A 49 0.11 54.32 15.88
N ARG A 50 1.29 54.65 15.34
CA ARG A 50 1.70 54.38 13.95
C ARG A 50 2.37 53.03 13.74
N GLN A 51 2.71 52.32 14.83
CA GLN A 51 3.45 51.04 14.77
C GLN A 51 2.56 49.82 14.97
N PHE A 52 1.25 50.02 15.10
CA PHE A 52 0.28 48.95 15.31
C PHE A 52 -0.96 49.17 14.45
N GLU A 53 -1.42 48.09 13.83
CA GLU A 53 -2.70 48.03 13.11
C GLU A 53 -3.58 46.99 13.80
N ASP A 54 -4.78 47.39 14.20
CA ASP A 54 -5.77 46.54 14.85
C ASP A 54 -7.02 46.34 13.98
N THR A 55 -7.77 45.26 14.25
CA THR A 55 -9.12 45.11 13.71
C THR A 55 -10.06 44.44 14.71
N ASP A 56 -11.32 44.82 14.61
CA ASP A 56 -12.49 44.30 15.32
C ASP A 56 -13.16 43.08 14.66
N ASP A 57 -12.77 42.78 13.42
CA ASP A 57 -13.35 41.77 12.54
C ASP A 57 -12.38 40.58 12.46
N ALA A 58 -12.26 39.83 13.56
CA ALA A 58 -11.47 38.62 13.59
C ALA A 58 -12.07 37.56 14.54
N GLN A 59 -11.87 36.30 14.17
CA GLN A 59 -12.35 35.15 14.92
C GLN A 59 -11.30 34.03 14.96
N VAL A 60 -11.38 33.21 16.01
CA VAL A 60 -10.67 31.93 16.07
C VAL A 60 -11.34 30.96 15.10
N ASP A 61 -10.56 30.30 14.26
CA ASP A 61 -10.97 29.18 13.42
C ASP A 61 -10.18 27.93 13.79
N GLY A 62 -10.68 26.77 13.35
CA GLY A 62 -10.03 25.48 13.57
C GLY A 62 -10.60 24.41 12.64
N ASN A 63 -9.81 23.35 12.40
CA ASN A 63 -10.23 22.22 11.59
C ASN A 63 -11.36 21.43 12.27
N LEU A 64 -12.47 21.15 11.61
CA LEU A 64 -13.56 20.34 12.16
C LEU A 64 -13.42 18.89 11.70
N TYR A 65 -13.13 17.96 12.62
CA TYR A 65 -13.00 16.53 12.30
C TYR A 65 -14.32 15.80 12.52
N GLN A 66 -14.94 15.35 11.44
CA GLN A 66 -16.09 14.44 11.51
C GLN A 66 -15.59 13.00 11.72
N VAL A 67 -16.07 12.35 12.78
CA VAL A 67 -15.82 10.93 13.05
C VAL A 67 -17.03 10.14 12.55
N SER A 68 -16.81 9.23 11.61
CA SER A 68 -17.83 8.40 10.99
C SER A 68 -17.50 6.91 11.09
N SER A 69 -18.52 6.05 10.97
CA SER A 69 -18.32 4.61 11.05
C SER A 69 -17.72 4.03 9.77
N ARG A 70 -16.75 3.11 9.88
CA ARG A 70 -16.22 2.32 8.75
C ARG A 70 -16.94 1.01 8.52
N VAL A 71 -17.76 0.57 9.48
CA VAL A 71 -18.50 -0.70 9.47
C VAL A 71 -19.95 -0.48 9.89
N SER A 72 -20.84 -1.36 9.44
CA SER A 72 -22.26 -1.32 9.82
C SER A 72 -22.51 -2.14 11.08
N GLY A 73 -23.50 -1.76 11.90
CA GLY A 73 -23.93 -2.59 13.03
C GLY A 73 -24.54 -1.80 14.18
N GLN A 74 -25.02 -2.52 15.19
CA GLN A 74 -25.66 -1.92 16.34
C GLN A 74 -24.62 -1.39 17.36
N VAL A 75 -24.82 -0.16 17.84
CA VAL A 75 -24.02 0.44 18.89
C VAL A 75 -24.38 -0.15 20.25
N ILE A 76 -23.43 -0.79 20.91
CA ILE A 76 -23.62 -1.38 22.26
C ILE A 76 -23.26 -0.40 23.37
N ASN A 77 -22.21 0.40 23.19
CA ASN A 77 -21.73 1.37 24.18
C ASN A 77 -21.39 2.70 23.50
N VAL A 78 -21.60 3.81 24.21
CA VAL A 78 -21.11 5.15 23.85
C VAL A 78 -20.47 5.74 25.10
N TYR A 79 -19.19 6.09 25.01
CA TYR A 79 -18.37 6.52 26.16
C TYR A 79 -18.24 8.04 26.25
N VAL A 80 -18.68 8.77 25.22
CA VAL A 80 -18.54 10.22 25.12
C VAL A 80 -19.86 10.97 25.27
N GLU A 81 -19.76 12.16 25.85
CA GLU A 81 -20.83 13.13 25.97
C GLU A 81 -20.43 14.42 25.23
N ASP A 82 -21.44 15.21 24.88
CA ASP A 82 -21.27 16.51 24.28
C ASP A 82 -20.48 17.45 25.21
N GLU A 83 -19.71 18.35 24.60
CA GLU A 83 -18.83 19.34 25.25
C GLU A 83 -17.70 18.80 26.13
N LYS A 84 -17.50 17.47 26.21
CA LYS A 84 -16.35 16.87 26.91
C LYS A 84 -15.09 16.81 26.03
N PHE A 85 -13.94 16.97 26.70
CA PHE A 85 -12.63 16.76 26.11
C PHE A 85 -12.29 15.27 26.05
N VAL A 86 -11.67 14.84 24.95
CA VAL A 86 -11.18 13.48 24.71
C VAL A 86 -9.76 13.53 24.15
N HIS A 87 -8.94 12.55 24.50
CA HIS A 87 -7.60 12.36 23.95
C HIS A 87 -7.62 11.48 22.71
N LYS A 88 -6.58 11.59 21.90
CA LYS A 88 -6.34 10.70 20.76
C LYS A 88 -6.26 9.24 21.22
N GLY A 89 -7.12 8.40 20.65
CA GLY A 89 -7.23 6.98 20.98
C GLY A 89 -8.29 6.66 22.04
N ASP A 90 -8.89 7.64 22.70
CA ASP A 90 -10.00 7.40 23.63
C ASP A 90 -11.20 6.78 22.89
N PRO A 91 -11.87 5.78 23.46
CA PRO A 91 -13.02 5.13 22.83
C PRO A 91 -14.21 6.08 22.79
N ILE A 92 -14.84 6.18 21.61
CA ILE A 92 -16.04 6.97 21.36
C ILE A 92 -17.28 6.09 21.51
N ALA A 93 -17.31 4.99 20.77
CA ALA A 93 -18.42 4.04 20.74
C ALA A 93 -17.94 2.66 20.31
N ASP A 94 -18.60 1.63 20.85
CA ASP A 94 -18.42 0.25 20.42
C ASP A 94 -19.64 -0.22 19.62
N ILE A 95 -19.39 -0.83 18.48
CA ILE A 95 -20.34 -1.61 17.69
C ILE A 95 -20.25 -3.07 18.12
N ASP A 96 -21.37 -3.80 18.10
CA ASP A 96 -21.41 -5.23 18.37
C ASP A 96 -20.40 -6.00 17.50
N PRO A 97 -19.38 -6.65 18.10
CA PRO A 97 -18.33 -7.32 17.34
C PRO A 97 -18.71 -8.74 16.91
N ARG A 98 -19.83 -9.31 17.36
CA ARG A 98 -20.11 -10.76 17.24
C ARG A 98 -20.12 -11.26 15.81
N ASP A 99 -20.81 -10.56 14.90
CA ASP A 99 -20.85 -10.92 13.47
C ASP A 99 -19.46 -10.86 12.82
N TYR A 100 -18.62 -9.90 13.26
CA TYR A 100 -17.25 -9.72 12.78
C TYR A 100 -16.27 -10.75 13.38
N GLN A 101 -16.51 -11.22 14.60
CA GLN A 101 -15.78 -12.33 15.22
C GLN A 101 -16.07 -13.64 14.48
N VAL A 102 -17.35 -13.95 14.22
CA VAL A 102 -17.74 -15.13 13.43
C VAL A 102 -17.18 -15.07 12.00
N ALA A 103 -17.18 -13.89 11.37
CA ALA A 103 -16.56 -13.71 10.06
C ALA A 103 -15.03 -13.93 10.08
N LEU A 104 -14.34 -13.52 11.15
CA LEU A 104 -12.92 -13.77 11.36
C LEU A 104 -12.63 -15.26 11.58
N GLU A 105 -13.38 -15.93 12.44
CA GLU A 105 -13.26 -17.38 12.69
C GLU A 105 -13.49 -18.18 11.41
N GLN A 106 -14.51 -17.82 10.62
CA GLN A 106 -14.78 -18.44 9.32
C GLN A 106 -13.64 -18.20 8.30
N ALA A 107 -13.04 -17.00 8.30
CA ALA A 107 -11.88 -16.71 7.46
C ALA A 107 -10.65 -17.52 7.90
N GLN A 108 -10.42 -17.67 9.21
CA GLN A 108 -9.34 -18.48 9.77
C GLN A 108 -9.51 -19.97 9.46
N ALA A 109 -10.72 -20.52 9.58
CA ALA A 109 -11.02 -21.88 9.17
C ALA A 109 -10.75 -22.11 7.67
N ASN A 110 -11.11 -21.14 6.82
CA ASN A 110 -10.81 -21.19 5.39
C ASN A 110 -9.30 -21.12 5.08
N LEU A 111 -8.52 -20.37 5.88
CA LEU A 111 -7.06 -20.35 5.80
C LEU A 111 -6.46 -21.70 6.18
N VAL A 112 -6.93 -22.35 7.25
CA VAL A 112 -6.49 -23.69 7.66
C VAL A 112 -6.77 -24.73 6.57
N ASN A 113 -7.96 -24.68 5.94
CA ASN A 113 -8.29 -25.56 4.82
C ASN A 113 -7.33 -25.35 3.62
N ALA A 114 -7.11 -24.09 3.22
CA ALA A 114 -6.18 -23.77 2.13
C ALA A 114 -4.72 -24.17 2.44
N GLN A 115 -4.31 -24.08 3.72
CA GLN A 115 -3.00 -24.53 4.18
C GLN A 115 -2.86 -26.05 4.08
N ALA A 116 -3.89 -26.81 4.45
CA ALA A 116 -3.91 -28.27 4.29
C ALA A 116 -3.85 -28.69 2.81
N GLU A 117 -4.59 -28.02 1.93
CA GLU A 117 -4.51 -28.23 0.47
C GLU A 117 -3.10 -27.95 -0.09
N TYR A 118 -2.42 -26.91 0.42
CA TYR A 118 -1.04 -26.61 0.05
C TYR A 118 -0.05 -27.67 0.54
N GLU A 119 -0.20 -28.15 1.78
CA GLU A 119 0.63 -29.23 2.32
C GLU A 119 0.46 -30.54 1.54
N GLU A 120 -0.77 -30.90 1.16
CA GLU A 120 -1.05 -32.05 0.28
C GLU A 120 -0.40 -31.86 -1.11
N ALA A 121 -0.56 -30.67 -1.72
CA ALA A 121 0.02 -30.38 -3.02
C ALA A 121 1.56 -30.43 -3.00
N VAL A 122 2.19 -29.94 -1.93
CA VAL A 122 3.65 -30.03 -1.72
C VAL A 122 4.10 -31.47 -1.50
N ALA A 123 3.38 -32.27 -0.69
CA ALA A 123 3.70 -33.68 -0.45
C ALA A 123 3.64 -34.53 -1.73
N ASN A 124 2.76 -34.18 -2.66
CA ASN A 124 2.63 -34.85 -3.96
C ASN A 124 3.81 -34.58 -4.93
N VAL A 125 4.59 -33.50 -4.76
CA VAL A 125 5.76 -33.18 -5.60
C VAL A 125 6.89 -34.21 -5.46
N PRO A 126 7.43 -34.53 -4.27
CA PRO A 126 8.47 -35.55 -4.13
C PRO A 126 7.98 -36.95 -4.49
N ILE A 127 6.71 -37.29 -4.20
CA ILE A 127 6.11 -38.57 -4.63
C ILE A 127 6.14 -38.69 -6.16
N THR A 128 5.72 -37.63 -6.87
CA THR A 128 5.77 -37.63 -8.34
C THR A 128 7.20 -37.67 -8.86
N SER A 129 8.15 -36.96 -8.23
CA SER A 129 9.55 -36.95 -8.68
C SER A 129 10.25 -38.30 -8.49
N VAL A 130 9.94 -39.02 -7.41
CA VAL A 130 10.37 -40.40 -7.19
C VAL A 130 9.75 -41.33 -8.23
N ASN A 131 8.44 -41.25 -8.49
CA ASN A 131 7.78 -42.05 -9.52
C ASN A 131 8.38 -41.82 -10.92
N VAL A 132 8.64 -40.57 -11.28
CA VAL A 132 9.33 -40.21 -12.54
C VAL A 132 10.73 -40.80 -12.59
N ARG A 133 11.51 -40.69 -11.51
CA ARG A 133 12.87 -41.26 -11.44
C ARG A 133 12.85 -42.79 -11.55
N THR A 134 11.91 -43.45 -10.88
CA THR A 134 11.72 -44.91 -10.97
C THR A 134 11.36 -45.30 -12.40
N ASN A 135 10.38 -44.65 -13.04
CA ASN A 135 9.97 -44.96 -14.42
C ASN A 135 11.10 -44.75 -15.45
N ILE A 136 11.95 -43.74 -15.27
CA ILE A 136 13.14 -43.53 -16.12
C ILE A 136 14.19 -44.62 -15.85
N THR A 137 14.37 -45.02 -14.58
CA THR A 137 15.35 -46.05 -14.19
C THR A 137 14.93 -47.42 -14.72
N THR A 138 13.67 -47.82 -14.55
CA THR A 138 13.13 -49.08 -15.08
C THR A 138 13.21 -49.11 -16.61
N ALA A 139 12.80 -48.05 -17.32
CA ALA A 139 12.93 -48.01 -18.77
C ALA A 139 14.40 -48.07 -19.25
N GLY A 140 15.34 -47.54 -18.47
CA GLY A 140 16.77 -47.71 -18.70
C GLY A 140 17.25 -49.15 -18.50
N GLN A 141 16.71 -49.86 -17.50
CA GLN A 141 16.95 -51.29 -17.28
C GLN A 141 16.38 -52.14 -18.43
N ASP A 142 15.19 -51.81 -18.93
CA ASP A 142 14.55 -52.48 -20.08
C ASP A 142 15.41 -52.34 -21.35
N VAL A 143 15.92 -51.13 -21.63
CA VAL A 143 16.86 -50.90 -22.75
C VAL A 143 18.15 -51.71 -22.58
N SER A 144 18.69 -51.81 -21.35
CA SER A 144 19.88 -52.62 -21.07
C SER A 144 19.63 -54.12 -21.28
N GLY A 145 18.47 -54.63 -20.84
CA GLY A 145 18.05 -56.02 -21.04
C GLY A 145 17.81 -56.37 -22.51
N ALA A 146 17.15 -55.48 -23.27
CA ALA A 146 16.97 -55.63 -24.71
C ALA A 146 18.32 -55.58 -25.46
N GLN A 147 19.25 -54.72 -25.04
CA GLN A 147 20.60 -54.65 -25.61
C GLN A 147 21.38 -55.95 -25.38
N ALA A 148 21.30 -56.54 -24.18
CA ALA A 148 21.90 -57.84 -23.90
C ALA A 148 21.28 -58.97 -24.74
N SER A 149 19.96 -58.92 -24.97
CA SER A 149 19.25 -59.89 -25.83
C SER A 149 19.68 -59.80 -27.29
N VAL A 150 19.93 -58.59 -27.81
CA VAL A 150 20.51 -58.39 -29.16
C VAL A 150 21.90 -59.03 -29.24
N SER A 151 22.79 -58.72 -28.30
CA SER A 151 24.15 -59.30 -28.30
C SER A 151 24.17 -60.82 -28.13
N GLN A 152 23.19 -61.39 -27.41
CA GLN A 152 23.00 -62.84 -27.33
C GLN A 152 22.58 -63.44 -28.67
N ALA A 153 21.62 -62.84 -29.36
CA ALA A 153 21.15 -63.30 -30.67
C ALA A 153 22.27 -63.15 -31.74
N GLU A 154 23.05 -62.07 -31.71
CA GLU A 154 24.19 -61.85 -32.59
C GLU A 154 25.27 -62.93 -32.41
N ALA A 155 25.56 -63.33 -31.17
CA ALA A 155 26.47 -64.44 -30.87
C ALA A 155 25.95 -65.79 -31.40
N GLN A 156 24.63 -66.04 -31.30
CA GLN A 156 24.00 -67.24 -31.84
C GLN A 156 24.03 -67.27 -33.38
N ALA A 157 23.75 -66.14 -34.04
CA ALA A 157 23.87 -66.01 -35.48
C ALA A 157 25.32 -66.21 -35.96
N GLN A 158 26.31 -65.65 -35.25
CA GLN A 158 27.73 -65.86 -35.57
C GLN A 158 28.15 -67.33 -35.40
N ALA A 159 27.64 -68.03 -34.38
CA ALA A 159 27.86 -69.46 -34.22
C ALA A 159 27.21 -70.29 -35.34
N ALA A 160 26.04 -69.90 -35.84
CA ALA A 160 25.40 -70.54 -36.99
C ALA A 160 26.17 -70.29 -38.29
N ILE A 161 26.70 -69.07 -38.50
CA ILE A 161 27.55 -68.75 -39.66
C ILE A 161 28.82 -69.62 -39.65
N ALA A 162 29.44 -69.83 -38.49
CA ALA A 162 30.59 -70.73 -38.37
C ALA A 162 30.23 -72.20 -38.75
N ARG A 163 29.02 -72.68 -38.41
CA ARG A 163 28.53 -74.00 -38.84
C ARG A 163 28.35 -74.09 -40.35
N VAL A 164 27.83 -73.04 -41.00
CA VAL A 164 27.73 -72.97 -42.48
C VAL A 164 29.10 -73.06 -43.13
N GLN A 165 30.13 -72.39 -42.59
CA GLN A 165 31.50 -72.51 -43.13
C GLN A 165 32.03 -73.95 -43.04
N ALA A 166 31.78 -74.65 -41.92
CA ALA A 166 32.16 -76.05 -41.76
C ALA A 166 31.39 -76.99 -42.71
N ALA A 167 30.06 -76.83 -42.82
CA ALA A 167 29.24 -77.61 -43.74
C ALA A 167 29.63 -77.37 -45.21
N LYS A 168 29.92 -76.11 -45.57
CA LYS A 168 30.39 -75.73 -46.92
C LYS A 168 31.75 -76.35 -47.27
N ALA A 169 32.66 -76.43 -46.30
CA ALA A 169 33.95 -77.09 -46.50
C ALA A 169 33.79 -78.60 -46.75
N ASN A 170 32.87 -79.27 -46.04
CA ASN A 170 32.56 -80.69 -46.25
C ASN A 170 31.88 -80.93 -47.61
N ALA A 171 30.83 -80.17 -47.93
CA ALA A 171 30.11 -80.28 -49.20
C ALA A 171 31.03 -80.02 -50.41
N LEU A 172 31.91 -79.01 -50.34
CA LEU A 172 32.92 -78.76 -51.37
C LEU A 172 33.89 -79.94 -51.54
N LYS A 173 34.36 -80.53 -50.44
CA LYS A 173 35.23 -81.71 -50.49
C LYS A 173 34.52 -82.90 -51.14
N ALA A 174 33.28 -83.20 -50.74
CA ALA A 174 32.51 -84.32 -51.28
C ALA A 174 32.17 -84.12 -52.78
N GLN A 175 31.87 -82.89 -53.21
CA GLN A 175 31.69 -82.57 -54.62
C GLN A 175 32.98 -82.79 -55.43
N LEU A 176 34.13 -82.35 -54.93
CA LEU A 176 35.43 -82.58 -55.58
C LEU A 176 35.79 -84.07 -55.66
N ASP A 177 35.33 -84.90 -54.72
CA ASP A 177 35.47 -86.36 -54.78
C ASP A 177 34.61 -86.96 -55.91
N VAL A 178 33.36 -86.51 -56.08
CA VAL A 178 32.49 -86.92 -57.21
C VAL A 178 33.07 -86.48 -58.56
N ASP A 179 33.52 -85.22 -58.68
CA ASP A 179 34.12 -84.68 -59.90
C ASP A 179 35.36 -85.49 -60.32
N ARG A 180 36.18 -85.89 -59.33
CA ARG A 180 37.38 -86.73 -59.51
C ARG A 180 37.06 -88.18 -59.84
N TYR A 181 35.98 -88.76 -59.31
CA TYR A 181 35.59 -90.14 -59.57
C TYR A 181 34.83 -90.32 -60.90
N THR A 182 34.17 -89.26 -61.39
CA THR A 182 33.44 -89.24 -62.68
C THR A 182 34.26 -89.73 -63.89
N PRO A 183 35.51 -89.28 -64.15
CA PRO A 183 36.33 -89.83 -65.23
C PRO A 183 36.89 -91.23 -64.92
N LEU A 184 37.11 -91.57 -63.64
CA LEU A 184 37.68 -92.86 -63.24
C LEU A 184 36.69 -94.01 -63.45
N VAL A 185 35.40 -93.80 -63.15
CA VAL A 185 34.36 -94.82 -63.38
C VAL A 185 34.06 -95.01 -64.87
N LYS A 186 34.21 -93.97 -65.70
CA LYS A 186 34.06 -94.06 -67.16
C LYS A 186 35.17 -94.88 -67.84
N ASN A 187 36.32 -94.98 -67.19
CA ASN A 187 37.48 -95.74 -67.65
C ASN A 187 37.61 -97.09 -66.92
N ASP A 188 36.55 -97.55 -66.22
CA ASP A 188 36.50 -98.79 -65.42
C ASP A 188 37.62 -98.94 -64.36
N VAL A 189 38.18 -97.83 -63.87
CA VAL A 189 39.27 -97.81 -62.87
C VAL A 189 38.75 -97.99 -61.43
N ILE A 190 37.47 -97.67 -61.18
CA ILE A 190 36.81 -97.79 -59.87
C ILE A 190 35.46 -98.50 -60.01
N SER A 191 34.98 -99.11 -58.92
CA SER A 191 33.67 -99.77 -58.90
C SER A 191 32.53 -98.76 -58.96
N LYS A 192 31.44 -99.09 -59.66
CA LYS A 192 30.18 -98.30 -59.64
C LYS A 192 29.70 -98.01 -58.21
N GLN A 193 29.80 -99.00 -57.31
CA GLN A 193 29.43 -98.83 -55.91
C GLN A 193 30.23 -97.72 -55.20
N GLN A 194 31.50 -97.50 -55.57
CA GLN A 194 32.33 -96.43 -54.99
C GLN A 194 31.91 -95.05 -55.52
N TYR A 195 31.53 -94.97 -56.80
CA TYR A 195 30.98 -93.76 -57.40
C TYR A 195 29.60 -93.42 -56.79
N ASP A 196 28.70 -94.40 -56.70
CA ASP A 196 27.35 -94.21 -56.14
C ASP A 196 27.42 -93.80 -54.65
N ALA A 197 28.36 -94.36 -53.89
CA ALA A 197 28.62 -93.95 -52.51
C ALA A 197 29.11 -92.49 -52.41
N ALA A 198 30.02 -92.05 -53.30
CA ALA A 198 30.49 -90.66 -53.33
C ALA A 198 29.36 -89.68 -53.70
N VAL A 199 28.51 -90.02 -54.67
CA VAL A 199 27.32 -89.22 -55.04
C VAL A 199 26.33 -89.14 -53.88
N ALA A 200 26.08 -90.24 -53.17
CA ALA A 200 25.24 -90.25 -51.98
C ALA A 200 25.82 -89.37 -50.86
N THR A 201 27.14 -89.40 -50.62
CA THR A 201 27.82 -88.52 -49.66
C THR A 201 27.70 -87.04 -50.05
N ALA A 202 27.99 -86.69 -51.31
CA ALA A 202 27.88 -85.30 -51.77
C ALA A 202 26.43 -84.77 -51.68
N THR A 203 25.43 -85.61 -51.97
CA THR A 203 24.01 -85.25 -51.82
C THR A 203 23.64 -85.01 -50.36
N ALA A 204 24.15 -85.83 -49.43
CA ALA A 204 23.91 -85.68 -47.99
C ALA A 204 24.62 -84.44 -47.39
N ASP A 205 25.86 -84.16 -47.81
CA ASP A 205 26.60 -82.97 -47.37
C ASP A 205 26.00 -81.68 -47.96
N GLN A 206 25.50 -81.71 -49.21
CA GLN A 206 24.76 -80.59 -49.82
C GLN A 206 23.45 -80.30 -49.07
N ALA A 207 22.67 -81.33 -48.73
CA ALA A 207 21.47 -81.15 -47.89
C ALA A 207 21.80 -80.60 -46.50
N SER A 208 22.93 -81.01 -45.92
CA SER A 208 23.44 -80.53 -44.63
C SER A 208 23.90 -79.07 -44.69
N LEU A 209 24.45 -78.62 -45.82
CA LEU A 209 24.74 -77.20 -46.08
C LEU A 209 23.45 -76.37 -46.17
N GLU A 210 22.45 -76.86 -46.91
CA GLU A 210 21.15 -76.17 -47.01
C GLU A 210 20.44 -76.05 -45.65
N GLU A 211 20.48 -77.10 -44.81
CA GLU A 211 19.99 -77.03 -43.43
C GLU A 211 20.72 -75.94 -42.63
N ALA A 212 22.05 -75.91 -42.69
CA ALA A 212 22.86 -74.91 -42.00
C ALA A 212 22.56 -73.48 -42.47
N GLU A 213 22.36 -73.25 -43.77
CA GLU A 213 21.98 -71.95 -44.33
C GLU A 213 20.56 -71.53 -43.94
N ARG A 214 19.62 -72.48 -43.84
CA ARG A 214 18.26 -72.22 -43.34
C ARG A 214 18.29 -71.86 -41.85
N ASN A 215 19.15 -72.51 -41.06
CA ASN A 215 19.37 -72.16 -39.67
C ASN A 215 19.99 -70.77 -39.51
N VAL A 216 20.99 -70.37 -40.32
CA VAL A 216 21.53 -69.00 -40.28
C VAL A 216 20.45 -67.96 -40.54
N ARG A 217 19.58 -68.17 -41.54
CA ARG A 217 18.44 -67.27 -41.80
C ARG A 217 17.51 -67.16 -40.59
N ALA A 218 17.15 -68.29 -39.96
CA ALA A 218 16.34 -68.27 -38.74
C ALA A 218 17.01 -67.51 -37.57
N GLN A 219 18.34 -67.60 -37.41
CA GLN A 219 19.05 -66.81 -36.40
C GLN A 219 19.14 -65.32 -36.76
N GLN A 220 19.26 -64.97 -38.04
CA GLN A 220 19.20 -63.58 -38.52
C GLN A 220 17.83 -62.95 -38.25
N ASP A 221 16.74 -63.70 -38.47
CA ASP A 221 15.39 -63.26 -38.13
C ASP A 221 15.23 -63.03 -36.61
N MET A 222 15.85 -63.86 -35.77
CA MET A 222 15.89 -63.64 -34.31
C MET A 222 16.66 -62.38 -33.93
N VAL A 223 17.79 -62.08 -34.60
CA VAL A 223 18.54 -60.82 -34.41
C VAL A 223 17.66 -59.62 -34.78
N HIS A 224 16.96 -59.66 -35.92
CA HIS A 224 16.06 -58.58 -36.33
C HIS A 224 14.90 -58.37 -35.35
N GLN A 225 14.31 -59.44 -34.80
CA GLN A 225 13.28 -59.33 -33.76
C GLN A 225 13.83 -58.73 -32.45
N ALA A 226 15.06 -59.08 -32.06
CA ALA A 226 15.71 -58.49 -30.89
C ALA A 226 16.02 -56.99 -31.10
N GLN A 227 16.46 -56.61 -32.30
CA GLN A 227 16.72 -55.22 -32.68
C GLN A 227 15.44 -54.37 -32.67
N GLN A 228 14.31 -54.91 -33.13
CA GLN A 228 13.00 -54.26 -33.05
C GLN A 228 12.61 -53.98 -31.59
N LYS A 229 12.67 -55.00 -30.71
CA LYS A 229 12.38 -54.84 -29.27
C LYS A 229 13.29 -53.78 -28.62
N LEU A 230 14.57 -53.72 -28.99
CA LEU A 230 15.50 -52.70 -28.52
C LEU A 230 15.10 -51.29 -28.99
N ALA A 231 14.64 -51.14 -30.23
CA ALA A 231 14.14 -49.86 -30.75
C ALA A 231 12.88 -49.41 -29.99
N ASP A 232 11.94 -50.32 -29.73
CA ASP A 232 10.73 -50.06 -28.96
C ASP A 232 11.06 -49.64 -27.51
N SER A 233 11.93 -50.38 -26.82
CA SER A 233 12.39 -50.03 -25.46
C SER A 233 13.08 -48.66 -25.42
N ARG A 234 13.90 -48.33 -26.42
CA ARG A 234 14.55 -47.01 -26.52
C ARG A 234 13.54 -45.88 -26.75
N SER A 235 12.54 -46.10 -27.61
CA SER A 235 11.44 -45.16 -27.83
C SER A 235 10.67 -44.89 -26.54
N GLN A 236 10.31 -45.94 -25.78
CA GLN A 236 9.61 -45.79 -24.51
C GLN A 236 10.45 -45.06 -23.45
N ALA A 237 11.74 -45.37 -23.35
CA ALA A 237 12.66 -44.69 -22.45
C ALA A 237 12.79 -43.19 -22.79
N GLN A 238 12.87 -42.83 -24.08
CA GLN A 238 12.91 -41.45 -24.53
C GLN A 238 11.59 -40.70 -24.21
N GLN A 239 10.43 -41.33 -24.42
CA GLN A 239 9.14 -40.75 -24.06
C GLN A 239 9.02 -40.50 -22.54
N ASN A 240 9.45 -41.46 -21.73
CA ASN A 240 9.48 -41.32 -20.27
C ASN A 240 10.40 -40.18 -19.82
N ALA A 241 11.58 -40.04 -20.44
CA ALA A 241 12.52 -38.96 -20.16
C ALA A 241 12.00 -37.56 -20.57
N LEU A 242 11.21 -37.47 -21.66
CA LEU A 242 10.60 -36.21 -22.11
C LEU A 242 9.35 -35.81 -21.29
N ASN A 243 8.57 -36.79 -20.84
CA ASN A 243 7.31 -36.55 -20.12
C ASN A 243 7.51 -36.40 -18.62
N GLY A 244 8.51 -37.06 -18.02
CA GLY A 244 8.79 -37.02 -16.59
C GLY A 244 8.98 -35.61 -16.01
N PRO A 245 9.87 -34.76 -16.59
CA PRO A 245 10.05 -33.39 -16.13
C PRO A 245 8.75 -32.56 -16.23
N LYS A 246 7.94 -32.77 -17.27
CA LYS A 246 6.65 -32.08 -17.45
C LYS A 246 5.64 -32.47 -16.37
N GLN A 247 5.58 -33.74 -15.97
CA GLN A 247 4.74 -34.20 -14.86
C GLN A 247 5.13 -33.53 -13.54
N ASN A 248 6.44 -33.48 -13.24
CA ASN A 248 6.93 -32.77 -12.06
C ASN A 248 6.62 -31.26 -12.11
N GLN A 249 6.78 -30.61 -13.26
CA GLN A 249 6.45 -29.20 -13.45
C GLN A 249 4.95 -28.91 -13.22
N VAL A 250 4.06 -29.79 -13.69
CA VAL A 250 2.61 -29.67 -13.44
C VAL A 250 2.28 -29.76 -11.94
N GLN A 251 2.93 -30.66 -11.21
CA GLN A 251 2.72 -30.79 -9.75
C GLN A 251 3.31 -29.59 -8.98
N GLN A 252 4.48 -29.08 -9.39
CA GLN A 252 5.04 -27.85 -8.84
C GLN A 252 4.12 -26.64 -9.11
N ALA A 253 3.52 -26.54 -10.30
CA ALA A 253 2.55 -25.49 -10.62
C ALA A 253 1.28 -25.60 -9.78
N ARG A 254 0.80 -26.81 -9.47
CA ARG A 254 -0.32 -27.04 -8.53
C ARG A 254 0.03 -26.61 -7.10
N ALA A 255 1.21 -26.95 -6.60
CA ALA A 255 1.68 -26.48 -5.29
C ALA A 255 1.81 -24.95 -5.23
N ALA A 256 2.28 -24.31 -6.31
CA ALA A 256 2.32 -22.85 -6.41
C ALA A 256 0.92 -22.21 -6.45
N ALA A 257 -0.06 -22.84 -7.12
CA ALA A 257 -1.45 -22.40 -7.12
C ALA A 257 -2.10 -22.53 -5.74
N ALA A 258 -1.85 -23.63 -5.02
CA ALA A 258 -2.31 -23.82 -3.65
C ALA A 258 -1.70 -22.77 -2.70
N LEU A 259 -0.40 -22.44 -2.83
CA LEU A 259 0.22 -21.33 -2.09
C LEU A 259 -0.44 -19.97 -2.38
N ALA A 260 -0.91 -19.74 -3.62
CA ALA A 260 -1.67 -18.54 -3.95
C ALA A 260 -3.06 -18.54 -3.27
N SER A 261 -3.71 -19.71 -3.16
CA SER A 261 -4.96 -19.89 -2.38
C SER A 261 -4.74 -19.56 -0.90
N VAL A 262 -3.66 -20.05 -0.28
CA VAL A 262 -3.27 -19.71 1.10
C VAL A 262 -3.14 -18.19 1.28
N LYS A 263 -2.41 -17.52 0.38
CA LYS A 263 -2.26 -16.04 0.43
C LYS A 263 -3.59 -15.30 0.25
N GLN A 264 -4.48 -15.79 -0.61
CA GLN A 264 -5.82 -15.22 -0.78
C GLN A 264 -6.66 -15.39 0.48
N SER A 265 -6.58 -16.54 1.15
CA SER A 265 -7.29 -16.79 2.41
C SER A 265 -6.71 -15.98 3.56
N GLN A 266 -5.38 -15.79 3.62
CA GLN A 266 -4.76 -14.88 4.60
C GLN A 266 -5.27 -13.44 4.43
N ALA A 267 -5.33 -12.93 3.20
CA ALA A 267 -5.87 -11.59 2.94
C ALA A 267 -7.34 -11.44 3.37
N LYS A 268 -8.14 -12.52 3.36
CA LYS A 268 -9.51 -12.53 3.92
C LYS A 268 -9.50 -12.48 5.45
N VAL A 269 -8.57 -13.18 6.11
CA VAL A 269 -8.37 -13.08 7.57
C VAL A 269 -7.97 -11.65 7.95
N ASP A 270 -7.03 -11.06 7.24
CA ASP A 270 -6.56 -9.68 7.48
C ASP A 270 -7.71 -8.67 7.30
N GLN A 271 -8.54 -8.83 6.27
CA GLN A 271 -9.72 -8.00 6.06
C GLN A 271 -10.79 -8.16 7.15
N ALA A 272 -11.05 -9.39 7.61
CA ALA A 272 -11.98 -9.65 8.71
C ALA A 272 -11.45 -9.06 10.03
N GLN A 273 -10.14 -9.17 10.29
CA GLN A 273 -9.47 -8.60 11.46
C GLN A 273 -9.51 -7.07 11.45
N LEU A 274 -9.35 -6.43 10.28
CA LEU A 274 -9.52 -4.98 10.12
C LEU A 274 -10.97 -4.56 10.40
N ASN A 275 -11.96 -5.27 9.85
CA ASN A 275 -13.37 -4.97 10.10
C ASN A 275 -13.72 -5.10 11.59
N LEU A 276 -13.22 -6.14 12.27
CA LEU A 276 -13.34 -6.31 13.71
C LEU A 276 -12.66 -5.19 14.50
N SER A 277 -11.52 -4.66 14.03
CA SER A 277 -10.88 -3.50 14.66
C SER A 277 -11.71 -2.22 14.54
N TYR A 278 -12.46 -2.07 13.45
CA TYR A 278 -13.34 -0.92 13.22
C TYR A 278 -14.64 -0.96 14.06
N CYS A 279 -14.96 -2.08 14.71
CA CYS A 279 -16.04 -2.13 15.70
C CYS A 279 -15.75 -1.21 16.90
N LYS A 280 -14.47 -0.91 17.20
CA LYS A 280 -14.06 0.05 18.22
C LYS A 280 -13.73 1.38 17.58
N ILE A 281 -14.60 2.37 17.80
CA ILE A 281 -14.43 3.70 17.22
C ILE A 281 -13.70 4.56 18.24
N VAL A 282 -12.56 5.12 17.85
CA VAL A 282 -11.66 5.90 18.72
C VAL A 282 -11.43 7.31 18.19
N ALA A 283 -11.11 8.26 19.06
CA ALA A 283 -10.82 9.63 18.67
C ALA A 283 -9.51 9.74 17.85
N PRO A 284 -9.52 10.38 16.65
CA PRO A 284 -8.33 10.47 15.79
C PRO A 284 -7.29 11.49 16.26
N THR A 285 -7.70 12.45 17.10
CA THR A 285 -6.88 13.54 17.67
C THR A 285 -7.42 13.92 19.06
N ASP A 286 -6.65 14.69 19.83
CA ASP A 286 -7.14 15.35 21.04
C ASP A 286 -8.11 16.49 20.68
N GLY A 287 -9.21 16.64 21.41
CA GLY A 287 -10.21 17.67 21.13
C GLY A 287 -11.47 17.62 22.00
N ILE A 288 -12.41 18.55 21.77
CA ILE A 288 -13.74 18.58 22.41
C ILE A 288 -14.79 18.03 21.46
N VAL A 289 -15.67 17.15 21.95
CA VAL A 289 -16.85 16.69 21.21
C VAL A 289 -17.87 17.82 21.12
N SER A 290 -18.06 18.39 19.92
CA SER A 290 -18.98 19.53 19.73
C SER A 290 -20.43 19.11 19.51
N LYS A 291 -20.65 17.98 18.83
CA LYS A 291 -21.99 17.42 18.60
C LYS A 291 -21.90 15.93 18.43
N LYS A 292 -22.67 15.18 19.23
CA LYS A 292 -22.85 13.75 19.16
C LYS A 292 -24.17 13.40 18.48
N ASN A 293 -24.10 12.60 17.42
CA ASN A 293 -25.25 12.02 16.72
C ASN A 293 -25.47 10.54 17.09
N VAL A 294 -24.49 9.89 17.73
CA VAL A 294 -24.54 8.47 18.11
C VAL A 294 -25.19 8.23 19.48
N VAL A 295 -26.05 7.20 19.55
CA VAL A 295 -26.77 6.77 20.76
C VAL A 295 -26.72 5.24 20.84
N VAL A 296 -26.69 4.68 22.05
CA VAL A 296 -26.75 3.24 22.29
C VAL A 296 -28.03 2.65 21.67
N GLY A 297 -27.91 1.48 21.06
CA GLY A 297 -28.99 0.78 20.37
C GLY A 297 -29.22 1.24 18.91
N ASN A 298 -28.64 2.36 18.48
CA ASN A 298 -28.71 2.83 17.10
C ASN A 298 -27.98 1.87 16.16
N ASN A 299 -28.48 1.70 14.92
CA ASN A 299 -27.85 0.86 13.91
C ASN A 299 -27.12 1.74 12.88
N LEU A 300 -25.79 1.61 12.83
CA LEU A 300 -24.93 2.42 12.00
C LEU A 300 -24.76 1.85 10.60
N SER A 301 -24.61 2.75 9.63
CA SER A 301 -24.19 2.45 8.25
C SER A 301 -22.75 2.94 8.00
N VAL A 302 -22.08 2.36 7.00
CA VAL A 302 -20.74 2.80 6.57
C VAL A 302 -20.80 4.25 6.08
N GLY A 303 -19.90 5.09 6.58
CA GLY A 303 -19.83 6.52 6.29
C GLY A 303 -20.79 7.38 7.12
N GLN A 304 -21.58 6.82 8.04
CA GLN A 304 -22.51 7.59 8.88
C GLN A 304 -21.76 8.39 9.95
N ASP A 305 -22.04 9.70 10.03
CA ASP A 305 -21.47 10.62 11.01
C ASP A 305 -21.93 10.32 12.45
N LEU A 306 -20.97 10.20 13.36
CA LEU A 306 -21.17 9.85 14.76
C LEU A 306 -21.00 11.05 15.68
N LEU A 307 -19.94 11.83 15.46
CA LEU A 307 -19.71 13.10 16.15
C LEU A 307 -18.80 14.04 15.36
N THR A 308 -18.85 15.32 15.72
CA THR A 308 -17.86 16.33 15.30
C THR A 308 -16.91 16.58 16.46
N LEU A 309 -15.61 16.38 16.21
CA LEU A 309 -14.52 16.64 17.13
C LEU A 309 -13.81 17.94 16.75
N VAL A 310 -13.65 18.83 17.74
CA VAL A 310 -12.96 20.12 17.61
C VAL A 310 -11.56 19.99 18.23
N PRO A 311 -10.48 19.98 17.43
CA PRO A 311 -9.12 19.93 17.93
C PRO A 311 -8.78 21.26 18.61
N LEU A 312 -8.03 21.20 19.71
CA LEU A 312 -7.60 22.40 20.44
C LEU A 312 -6.12 22.76 20.25
N THR A 313 -5.42 21.99 19.39
CA THR A 313 -3.98 22.07 19.16
C THR A 313 -3.60 22.75 17.84
N ASP A 314 -4.53 22.82 16.89
CA ASP A 314 -4.38 23.39 15.55
C ASP A 314 -5.49 24.41 15.28
N LEU A 315 -5.42 25.50 16.05
CA LEU A 315 -6.29 26.66 15.95
C LEU A 315 -5.53 27.80 15.27
N TRP A 316 -6.24 28.68 14.59
CA TRP A 316 -5.69 29.91 14.02
C TRP A 316 -6.70 31.06 14.19
N VAL A 317 -6.29 32.28 13.88
CA VAL A 317 -7.19 33.44 13.80
C VAL A 317 -7.29 33.89 12.36
N THR A 318 -8.52 34.05 11.87
CA THR A 318 -8.80 34.72 10.60
C THR A 318 -9.23 36.14 10.92
N ALA A 319 -8.46 37.13 10.44
CA ALA A 319 -8.63 38.54 10.75
C ALA A 319 -8.80 39.38 9.47
N ASN A 320 -9.93 40.05 9.35
CA ASN A 320 -10.33 40.82 8.17
C ASN A 320 -9.87 42.28 8.29
N PHE A 321 -8.61 42.56 7.95
CA PHE A 321 -8.08 43.92 7.92
C PHE A 321 -8.63 44.72 6.74
N LYS A 322 -8.80 46.04 6.91
CA LYS A 322 -9.16 46.93 5.81
C LYS A 322 -8.01 46.98 4.81
N GLU A 323 -8.31 47.09 3.52
CA GLU A 323 -7.31 47.19 2.44
C GLU A 323 -6.24 48.28 2.72
N THR A 324 -6.64 49.39 3.35
CA THR A 324 -5.73 50.50 3.73
C THR A 324 -4.73 50.17 4.84
N GLN A 325 -4.98 49.13 5.65
CA GLN A 325 -4.13 48.72 6.78
C GLN A 325 -3.04 47.71 6.34
N LEU A 326 -3.19 47.09 5.17
CA LEU A 326 -2.27 46.06 4.67
C LEU A 326 -0.93 46.60 4.14
N ASP A 327 -0.82 47.90 3.88
CA ASP A 327 0.32 48.52 3.17
C ASP A 327 1.69 48.18 3.78
N HIS A 328 1.75 48.07 5.12
CA HIS A 328 2.96 47.72 5.87
C HIS A 328 2.90 46.32 6.49
N MET A 329 1.87 45.51 6.16
CA MET A 329 1.69 44.16 6.68
C MET A 329 2.44 43.13 5.83
N GLN A 330 3.19 42.26 6.49
CA GLN A 330 4.01 41.23 5.85
C GLN A 330 3.91 39.90 6.59
N LYS A 331 4.21 38.82 5.86
CA LYS A 331 4.35 37.49 6.46
C LYS A 331 5.42 37.49 7.57
N ASP A 332 5.22 36.64 8.57
CA ASP A 332 6.08 36.41 9.73
C ASP A 332 6.18 37.62 10.70
N GLN A 333 5.36 38.66 10.52
CA GLN A 333 5.16 39.72 11.52
C GLN A 333 4.44 39.17 12.77
N LYS A 334 4.84 39.68 13.93
CA LYS A 334 4.25 39.32 15.22
C LYS A 334 2.93 40.05 15.47
N VAL A 335 1.98 39.31 16.01
CA VAL A 335 0.64 39.77 16.37
C VAL A 335 0.36 39.46 17.83
N GLU A 336 -0.18 40.43 18.55
CA GLU A 336 -0.74 40.24 19.89
C GLU A 336 -2.24 40.00 19.74
N LEU A 337 -2.75 38.87 20.23
CA LEU A 337 -4.14 38.42 20.04
C LEU A 337 -4.89 38.53 21.37
N ALA A 338 -5.76 39.52 21.53
CA ALA A 338 -6.60 39.66 22.73
C ALA A 338 -7.96 38.96 22.51
N ILE A 339 -8.34 38.06 23.42
CA ILE A 339 -9.56 37.25 23.25
C ILE A 339 -10.66 37.71 24.20
N ASP A 340 -11.74 38.23 23.63
CA ASP A 340 -12.81 38.91 24.35
C ASP A 340 -13.49 37.99 25.37
N ALA A 341 -13.80 36.76 24.95
CA ALA A 341 -14.41 35.72 25.78
C ALA A 341 -13.54 35.30 26.98
N LEU A 342 -12.24 35.58 26.96
CA LEU A 342 -11.29 35.28 28.03
C LEU A 342 -10.89 36.54 28.82
N GLY A 343 -11.73 37.59 28.79
CA GLY A 343 -11.48 38.85 29.49
C GLY A 343 -10.32 39.65 28.90
N GLY A 344 -10.06 39.50 27.60
CA GLY A 344 -8.91 40.12 26.93
C GLY A 344 -7.58 39.42 27.21
N ARG A 345 -7.58 38.14 27.62
CA ARG A 345 -6.35 37.35 27.74
C ARG A 345 -5.60 37.40 26.42
N LYS A 346 -4.29 37.70 26.51
CA LYS A 346 -3.42 37.93 25.37
C LYS A 346 -2.65 36.66 24.98
N PHE A 347 -2.61 36.38 23.69
CA PHE A 347 -1.89 35.27 23.06
C PHE A 347 -0.92 35.79 22.02
N THR A 348 0.11 35.01 21.69
CA THR A 348 1.14 35.39 20.72
C THR A 348 0.97 34.65 19.40
N GLY A 349 0.82 35.39 18.30
CA GLY A 349 0.67 34.84 16.94
C GLY A 349 1.61 35.46 15.91
N THR A 350 1.65 34.87 14.73
CA THR A 350 2.37 35.39 13.55
C THR A 350 1.53 35.33 12.30
N ILE A 351 1.61 36.35 11.44
CA ILE A 351 0.95 36.36 10.13
C ILE A 351 1.59 35.28 9.24
N THR A 352 0.83 34.26 8.86
CA THR A 352 1.33 33.19 7.99
C THR A 352 0.87 33.33 6.55
N GLN A 353 -0.31 33.93 6.32
CA GLN A 353 -0.86 34.15 4.99
C GLN A 353 -1.75 35.40 4.94
N ILE A 354 -1.65 36.18 3.86
CA ILE A 354 -2.60 37.25 3.50
C ILE A 354 -3.47 36.71 2.35
N GLY A 355 -4.78 36.92 2.43
CA GLY A 355 -5.75 36.43 1.47
C GLY A 355 -5.63 37.10 0.10
N GLY A 356 -5.70 36.32 -0.98
CA GLY A 356 -5.62 36.82 -2.36
C GLY A 356 -6.90 37.48 -2.90
N ALA A 357 -7.99 37.50 -2.13
CA ALA A 357 -9.27 38.09 -2.50
C ALA A 357 -10.03 38.57 -1.26
N THR A 358 -10.95 39.52 -1.45
CA THR A 358 -11.82 40.06 -0.39
C THR A 358 -12.98 39.10 -0.10
N GLY A 359 -13.47 39.08 1.15
CA GLY A 359 -14.62 38.23 1.50
C GLY A 359 -15.88 38.55 0.69
N SER A 360 -16.07 39.82 0.31
CA SER A 360 -17.13 40.30 -0.60
C SER A 360 -17.07 39.69 -2.00
N LYS A 361 -15.88 39.34 -2.50
CA LYS A 361 -15.64 38.73 -3.83
C LYS A 361 -15.81 37.21 -3.81
N LEU A 362 -15.57 36.59 -2.65
CA LEU A 362 -15.70 35.15 -2.42
C LEU A 362 -17.11 34.72 -1.93
N SER A 363 -17.97 35.68 -1.57
CA SER A 363 -19.36 35.43 -1.22
C SER A 363 -20.14 34.81 -2.39
N LEU A 364 -21.01 33.84 -2.09
CA LEU A 364 -21.98 33.29 -3.06
C LEU A 364 -22.99 34.35 -3.53
N PHE A 365 -23.19 35.40 -2.72
CA PHE A 365 -23.97 36.58 -3.05
C PHE A 365 -23.09 37.83 -2.87
N PRO A 366 -22.34 38.27 -3.90
CA PRO A 366 -21.62 39.54 -3.86
C PRO A 366 -22.60 40.72 -3.79
N PRO A 367 -22.26 41.81 -3.07
CA PRO A 367 -23.07 43.02 -3.06
C PRO A 367 -22.97 43.77 -4.41
N GLU A 368 -23.95 43.55 -5.28
CA GLU A 368 -24.10 44.24 -6.58
C GLU A 368 -24.83 45.59 -6.41
N ASN A 369 -24.18 46.70 -6.79
CA ASN A 369 -24.77 48.04 -6.75
C ASN A 369 -25.64 48.29 -7.99
N ALA A 370 -26.95 48.05 -7.87
CA ALA A 370 -27.93 48.02 -8.96
C ALA A 370 -28.13 49.34 -9.77
N THR A 371 -27.45 50.43 -9.44
CA THR A 371 -27.70 51.78 -10.03
C THR A 371 -26.50 52.40 -10.76
N GLY A 372 -25.39 51.66 -10.96
CA GLY A 372 -24.26 52.11 -11.78
C GLY A 372 -23.37 53.22 -11.19
N ASN A 373 -23.76 53.84 -10.07
CA ASN A 373 -22.90 54.76 -9.33
C ASN A 373 -21.87 53.98 -8.49
N TYR A 374 -20.60 54.04 -8.88
CA TYR A 374 -19.51 53.37 -8.16
C TYR A 374 -19.05 54.17 -6.94
N VAL A 375 -19.46 53.75 -5.74
CA VAL A 375 -18.96 54.30 -4.47
C VAL A 375 -17.79 53.44 -3.99
N LYS A 376 -16.65 54.07 -3.67
CA LYS A 376 -15.49 53.37 -3.07
C LYS A 376 -15.86 52.93 -1.64
N VAL A 377 -16.26 51.67 -1.51
CA VAL A 377 -16.45 50.99 -0.22
C VAL A 377 -15.11 50.43 0.29
N VAL A 378 -14.92 50.43 1.61
CA VAL A 378 -13.73 49.84 2.23
C VAL A 378 -13.83 48.32 2.11
N GLN A 379 -12.93 47.72 1.35
CA GLN A 379 -12.82 46.27 1.29
C GLN A 379 -12.02 45.74 2.49
N ARG A 380 -12.40 44.57 2.98
CA ARG A 380 -11.62 43.81 3.96
C ARG A 380 -11.03 42.56 3.32
N ILE A 381 -9.79 42.26 3.68
CA ILE A 381 -9.02 41.11 3.19
C ILE A 381 -8.66 40.22 4.39
N PRO A 382 -8.95 38.92 4.34
CA PRO A 382 -8.65 38.01 5.44
C PRO A 382 -7.14 37.77 5.54
N VAL A 383 -6.62 37.88 6.76
CA VAL A 383 -5.24 37.57 7.13
C VAL A 383 -5.28 36.40 8.12
N ARG A 384 -4.56 35.33 7.81
CA ARG A 384 -4.39 34.17 8.69
C ARG A 384 -3.23 34.42 9.64
N ILE A 385 -3.51 34.26 10.92
CA ILE A 385 -2.55 34.41 12.02
C ILE A 385 -2.53 33.09 12.78
N ASP A 386 -1.42 32.36 12.73
CA ASP A 386 -1.26 31.12 13.49
C ASP A 386 -0.65 31.42 14.87
N PHE A 387 -1.11 30.71 15.91
CA PHE A 387 -0.60 30.89 17.27
C PHE A 387 0.82 30.31 17.43
N THR A 388 1.73 31.08 18.02
CA THR A 388 3.13 30.67 18.20
C THR A 388 3.40 29.88 19.48
N ASN A 389 2.63 30.08 20.55
CA ASN A 389 2.81 29.36 21.81
C ASN A 389 1.50 28.83 22.42
N LEU A 390 0.61 28.29 21.57
CA LEU A 390 -0.73 27.84 21.97
C LEU A 390 -0.70 26.81 23.13
N LYS A 391 0.30 25.92 23.16
CA LYS A 391 0.41 24.85 24.17
C LYS A 391 0.69 25.37 25.58
N ASP A 392 1.42 26.47 25.73
CA ASP A 392 1.66 27.07 27.04
C ASP A 392 0.64 28.16 27.41
N GLU A 393 0.06 28.85 26.42
CA GLU A 393 -0.89 29.95 26.64
C GLU A 393 -2.34 29.46 26.84
N ASN A 394 -2.72 28.28 26.32
CA ASN A 394 -4.06 27.68 26.40
C ASN A 394 -4.09 26.37 27.23
N LYS A 395 -3.38 26.32 28.36
CA LYS A 395 -3.32 25.12 29.24
C LYS A 395 -4.66 24.73 29.86
N ASP A 396 -5.59 25.67 29.94
CA ASP A 396 -6.97 25.48 30.40
C ASP A 396 -7.92 25.07 29.28
N TYR A 397 -7.44 24.88 28.04
CA TYR A 397 -8.24 24.46 26.89
C TYR A 397 -9.49 25.34 26.66
N ALA A 398 -9.43 26.59 27.09
CA ALA A 398 -10.56 27.51 27.10
C ALA A 398 -10.83 28.12 25.71
N LEU A 399 -9.81 28.19 24.84
CA LEU A 399 -9.94 28.68 23.47
C LEU A 399 -10.78 27.74 22.61
N ARG A 400 -11.75 28.29 21.87
CA ARG A 400 -12.63 27.55 20.94
C ARG A 400 -12.76 28.30 19.60
N PRO A 401 -12.92 27.59 18.46
CA PRO A 401 -13.35 28.20 17.21
C PRO A 401 -14.67 28.98 17.37
N GLY A 402 -14.83 30.05 16.60
CA GLY A 402 -15.95 30.98 16.67
C GLY A 402 -15.84 32.06 17.77
N MET A 403 -14.80 32.05 18.61
CA MET A 403 -14.55 33.14 19.56
C MET A 403 -14.03 34.40 18.84
N SER A 404 -14.57 35.57 19.18
CA SER A 404 -14.06 36.87 18.73
C SER A 404 -12.68 37.17 19.31
N VAL A 405 -11.84 37.80 18.49
CA VAL A 405 -10.46 38.18 18.83
C VAL A 405 -10.20 39.59 18.33
N THR A 406 -9.50 40.40 19.11
CA THR A 406 -8.92 41.67 18.66
C THR A 406 -7.42 41.47 18.42
N PRO A 407 -6.97 41.22 17.17
CA PRO A 407 -5.56 41.17 16.80
C PRO A 407 -4.95 42.56 16.68
N THR A 408 -3.77 42.74 17.28
CA THR A 408 -2.93 43.94 17.14
C THR A 408 -1.62 43.54 16.46
N VAL A 409 -1.47 43.91 15.19
CA VAL A 409 -0.29 43.60 14.35
C VAL A 409 0.76 44.68 14.53
N LYS A 410 2.02 44.31 14.79
CA LYS A 410 3.12 45.28 14.81
C LYS A 410 3.66 45.55 13.39
N VAL A 411 3.25 46.67 12.81
CA VAL A 411 3.80 47.19 11.54
C VAL A 411 5.09 47.99 11.80
N ARG A 412 5.95 48.13 10.77
CA ARG A 412 7.33 48.61 10.90
C ARG A 412 7.57 49.96 10.24
#